data_AF-A0A2W6SFJ8-F1
#
_entry.id   AF-A0A2W6SFJ8-F1
#
_cell.length_a   1.000
_cell.length_b   1.000
_cell.length_c   1.000
_cell.angle_alpha   90.00
_cell.angle_beta   90.00
_cell.angle_gamma   90.00
#
_symmetry.space_group_name_H-M   'P 1'
#
loop_
_entity.id
_entity.type
_entity.pdbx_description
1 polymer ?
#
loop_
_entity_poly.entity_id
_entity_poly.type
_entity_poly.pdbx_seq_one_letter_code
_entity_poly.pdbx_strand_id
1 'polypeptide(L)'
;MSLFNALRGIGGEYEIQRLLGALGTVVYIVMAPALVWFRMVTVTFDTFCIAYPAGLAACIGASAGAIVLKDRGVAKAKVIEQGTPQ
;
A
#
# COMPACT_ATOMS: atom_id res chain seq x y z
N MET A 1 17.34 -1.43 9.19
CA MET A 1 16.80 -1.26 7.82
C MET A 1 16.23 0.15 7.71
N SER A 2 16.66 0.95 6.73
CA SER A 2 16.07 2.28 6.51
C SER A 2 14.68 2.14 5.89
N LEU A 3 13.70 2.94 6.34
CA LEU A 3 12.33 2.99 5.80
C LEU A 3 12.33 3.17 4.27
N PHE A 4 13.29 3.94 3.76
CA PHE A 4 13.47 4.19 2.34
C PHE A 4 13.89 2.93 1.55
N ASN A 5 14.53 1.96 2.20
CA ASN A 5 14.90 0.70 1.55
C ASN A 5 13.68 -0.22 1.37
N ALA A 6 12.65 -0.09 2.21
CA ALA A 6 11.42 -0.86 2.06
C ALA A 6 10.56 -0.39 0.87
N LEU A 7 10.78 0.84 0.42
CA LEU A 7 10.10 1.44 -0.73
C LEU A 7 10.76 1.07 -2.08
N ARG A 8 11.94 0.44 -2.04
CA ARG A 8 12.62 -0.06 -3.23
C ARG A 8 12.06 -1.42 -3.65
N GLY A 9 11.95 -1.61 -4.96
CA GLY A 9 11.51 -2.85 -5.58
C GLY A 9 12.63 -3.87 -5.74
N ILE A 10 12.31 -5.00 -6.38
CA ILE A 10 13.26 -6.08 -6.72
C ILE A 10 14.40 -5.57 -7.63
N GLY A 11 14.19 -4.50 -8.38
CA GLY A 11 15.21 -3.84 -9.22
C GLY A 11 16.12 -2.86 -8.50
N GLY A 12 15.93 -2.61 -7.19
CA GLY A 12 16.71 -1.65 -6.41
C GLY A 12 16.29 -0.18 -6.55
N GLU A 13 15.38 0.13 -7.47
CA GLU A 13 14.78 1.47 -7.63
C GLU A 13 13.52 1.65 -6.77
N TYR A 14 13.16 2.91 -6.49
CA TYR A 14 11.91 3.25 -5.81
C TYR A 14 10.71 2.88 -6.68
N GLU A 15 9.81 2.06 -6.14
CA GLU A 15 8.61 1.68 -6.88
C GLU A 15 7.45 2.60 -6.54
N ILE A 16 6.87 3.22 -7.58
CA ILE A 16 5.73 4.13 -7.44
C ILE A 16 4.56 3.44 -6.70
N GLN A 17 4.28 2.17 -6.97
CA GLN A 17 3.22 1.43 -6.25
C GLN A 17 3.51 1.25 -4.75
N ARG A 18 4.77 1.01 -4.38
CA ARG A 18 5.17 0.89 -2.97
C ARG A 18 5.09 2.25 -2.28
N LEU A 19 5.51 3.30 -2.98
CA LEU A 19 5.42 4.68 -2.51
C LEU A 19 3.96 5.12 -2.32
N LEU A 20 3.10 4.86 -3.31
CA LEU A 20 1.69 5.21 -3.30
C LEU A 20 0.94 4.44 -2.21
N GLY A 21 1.25 3.14 -2.03
CA GLY A 21 0.67 2.33 -0.96
C GLY A 21 1.08 2.80 0.44
N ALA A 22 2.37 3.12 0.64
CA ALA A 22 2.86 3.67 1.90
C ALA A 22 2.23 5.04 2.20
N LEU A 23 2.24 5.97 1.24
CA LEU A 23 1.65 7.30 1.41
C LEU A 23 0.14 7.24 1.62
N GLY A 24 -0.58 6.43 0.84
CA GLY A 24 -2.04 6.26 0.98
C GLY A 24 -2.42 5.72 2.36
N THR A 25 -1.64 4.78 2.90
CA THR A 25 -1.87 4.25 4.25
C THR A 25 -1.62 5.33 5.32
N VAL A 26 -0.55 6.13 5.18
CA VAL A 26 -0.27 7.26 6.11
C VAL A 26 -1.39 8.30 6.06
N VAL A 27 -1.89 8.62 4.86
CA VAL A 27 -3.02 9.54 4.68
C VAL A 27 -4.25 9.00 5.41
N TYR A 28 -4.56 7.71 5.28
CA TYR A 28 -5.69 7.10 6.00
C TYR A 28 -5.52 7.20 7.53
N ILE A 29 -4.32 6.90 8.04
CA ILE A 29 -4.01 6.95 9.48
C ILE A 29 -4.29 8.34 10.06
N VAL A 30 -3.94 9.40 9.33
CA VAL A 30 -4.08 10.78 9.84
C VAL A 30 -5.47 11.34 9.54
N MET A 31 -5.97 11.17 8.32
CA MET A 31 -7.20 11.81 7.86
C MET A 31 -8.46 11.18 8.44
N ALA A 32 -8.53 9.86 8.60
CA ALA A 32 -9.74 9.23 9.11
C ALA A 32 -10.10 9.69 10.55
N PRO A 33 -9.16 9.74 11.51
CA PRO A 33 -9.42 10.34 12.83
C PRO A 33 -9.65 11.85 12.77
N ALA A 34 -8.88 12.58 11.94
CA ALA A 34 -9.01 14.03 11.83
C ALA A 34 -10.41 14.44 11.34
N LEU A 35 -10.96 13.75 10.33
CA LEU A 35 -12.29 14.05 9.80
C LEU A 35 -13.41 13.82 10.83
N VAL A 36 -13.26 12.81 11.69
CA VAL A 36 -14.18 12.57 12.82
C VAL A 36 -14.02 13.66 13.88
N TRP A 37 -12.78 14.02 14.22
CA TRP A 37 -12.47 15.09 15.18
C TRP A 37 -13.04 16.45 14.75
N PHE A 38 -12.87 16.81 13.49
CA PHE A 38 -13.41 18.04 12.88
C PHE A 38 -14.91 17.98 12.61
N ARG A 39 -15.61 16.92 13.04
CA ARG A 39 -17.06 16.75 12.87
C ARG A 39 -17.51 16.78 11.40
N MET A 40 -16.59 16.53 10.46
CA MET A 40 -16.92 16.39 9.03
C MET A 40 -17.53 15.02 8.73
N VAL A 41 -17.20 14.02 9.55
CA VAL A 41 -17.80 12.68 9.52
C VAL A 41 -18.42 12.39 10.89
N THR A 42 -19.73 12.14 10.90
CA THR A 42 -20.46 11.80 12.14
C THR A 42 -20.56 10.29 12.27
N VAL A 43 -19.92 9.74 13.30
CA VAL A 43 -19.90 8.32 13.62
C VAL A 43 -19.80 8.16 15.13
N THR A 44 -20.39 7.11 15.70
CA THR A 44 -20.23 6.82 17.13
C THR A 44 -18.81 6.31 17.40
N PHE A 45 -18.31 6.52 18.61
CA PHE A 45 -16.97 6.08 18.99
C PHE A 45 -16.79 4.57 18.79
N ASP A 46 -17.76 3.75 19.21
CA ASP A 46 -17.69 2.29 19.07
C ASP A 46 -17.63 1.85 17.61
N THR A 47 -18.44 2.46 16.74
CA THR A 47 -18.42 2.14 15.30
C THR A 47 -17.10 2.56 14.67
N PHE A 48 -16.55 3.71 15.06
CA PHE A 48 -15.24 4.15 14.58
C PHE A 48 -14.12 3.18 15.00
N CYS A 49 -14.10 2.74 16.25
CA CYS A 49 -13.10 1.82 16.78
C CYS A 49 -13.12 0.44 16.09
N ILE A 50 -14.26 0.01 15.57
CA ILE A 50 -14.36 -1.23 14.78
C ILE A 50 -13.96 -0.99 13.32
N ALA A 51 -14.43 0.11 12.71
CA ALA A 51 -14.24 0.39 11.30
C ALA A 51 -12.82 0.86 10.95
N TYR A 52 -12.17 1.63 11.83
CA TYR A 52 -10.87 2.22 11.56
C TYR A 52 -9.74 1.16 11.41
N PRO A 53 -9.61 0.16 12.30
CA PRO A 53 -8.66 -0.93 12.10
C PRO A 53 -8.95 -1.74 10.83
N ALA A 54 -10.23 -1.95 10.50
CA ALA A 54 -10.63 -2.65 9.29
C ALA A 54 -10.22 -1.87 8.01
N GLY A 55 -10.42 -0.55 7.99
CA GLY A 55 -9.96 0.30 6.88
C GLY A 55 -8.44 0.34 6.76
N LEU A 56 -7.71 0.36 7.89
CA LEU A 56 -6.26 0.28 7.88
C LEU A 56 -5.78 -1.05 7.28
N ALA A 57 -6.38 -2.16 7.69
CA ALA A 57 -6.10 -3.48 7.14
C ALA A 57 -6.40 -3.54 5.63
N ALA A 58 -7.49 -2.89 5.19
CA ALA A 58 -7.82 -2.80 3.77
C ALA A 58 -6.77 -1.99 2.97
N CYS A 59 -6.29 -0.85 3.49
CA CYS A 59 -5.22 -0.07 2.84
C CYS A 59 -3.92 -0.88 2.69
N ILE A 60 -3.51 -1.56 3.75
CA ILE A 60 -2.31 -2.41 3.75
C ILE A 60 -2.50 -3.59 2.79
N GLY A 61 -3.64 -4.28 2.87
CA GLY A 61 -3.95 -5.44 2.05
C GLY A 61 -4.02 -5.10 0.56
N ALA A 62 -4.67 -4.00 0.19
CA ALA A 62 -4.72 -3.52 -1.18
C ALA A 62 -3.32 -3.19 -1.73
N SER A 63 -2.50 -2.51 -0.92
CA SER A 63 -1.13 -2.15 -1.30
C SER A 63 -0.25 -3.40 -1.49
N ALA A 64 -0.24 -4.30 -0.51
CA ALA A 64 0.52 -5.55 -0.57
C ALA A 64 0.06 -6.44 -1.72
N GLY A 65 -1.26 -6.56 -1.93
CA GLY A 65 -1.84 -7.32 -3.04
C GLY A 65 -1.42 -6.78 -4.41
N ALA A 66 -1.49 -5.46 -4.60
CA ALA A 66 -1.06 -4.82 -5.85
C ALA A 66 0.43 -5.04 -6.13
N ILE A 67 1.28 -4.95 -5.10
CA ILE A 67 2.72 -5.22 -5.21
C ILE A 67 2.97 -6.67 -5.62
N VAL A 68 2.31 -7.64 -4.97
CA VAL A 68 2.48 -9.07 -5.29
C VAL A 68 2.06 -9.38 -6.73
N LEU A 69 0.93 -8.83 -7.18
CA LEU A 69 0.48 -9.03 -8.56
C LEU A 69 1.48 -8.48 -9.57
N LYS A 70 2.02 -7.28 -9.31
CA LYS A 70 3.04 -6.65 -10.13
C LYS A 70 4.35 -7.45 -10.14
N ASP A 71 4.84 -7.84 -8.97
CA ASP A 71 6.09 -8.61 -8.81
C ASP A 71 6.01 -9.96 -9.56
N ARG A 72 4.84 -10.62 -9.55
CA ARG A 72 4.60 -11.82 -10.37
C ARG A 72 4.67 -11.55 -11.88
N GLY A 73 4.13 -10.42 -12.34
CA GLY A 73 4.20 -10.01 -13.74
C GLY A 73 5.64 -9.75 -14.20
N VAL A 74 6.39 -9.00 -13.39
CA VAL A 74 7.80 -8.69 -13.66
C VAL A 74 8.65 -9.96 -13.67
N ALA A 75 8.43 -10.88 -12.74
CA ALA A 75 9.16 -12.15 -12.70
C ALA A 75 8.91 -12.99 -13.97
N LYS A 76 7.65 -13.08 -14.43
CA LYS A 76 7.31 -13.78 -15.68
C LYS A 76 7.96 -13.13 -16.90
N ALA A 77 7.94 -11.80 -16.98
CA ALA A 77 8.55 -11.07 -18.09
C ALA A 77 10.06 -11.34 -18.18
N LYS A 78 10.77 -11.32 -17.06
CA LYS A 78 12.21 -11.63 -17.02
C LYS A 78 12.54 -13.05 -17.48
N VAL A 79 11.70 -14.03 -17.15
CA VAL A 79 11.90 -15.42 -17.60
C VAL A 79 11.70 -15.55 -19.11
N ILE A 80 10.71 -14.87 -19.69
CA ILE A 80 10.48 -14.85 -21.14
C ILE A 80 11.67 -14.19 -21.87
N GLU A 81 12.16 -13.08 -21.35
CA GLU A 81 13.31 -12.35 -21.91
C GLU A 81 14.57 -13.24 -21.95
N GLN A 82 14.83 -14.02 -20.89
CA GLN A 82 15.96 -14.96 -20.84
C GLN A 82 15.80 -16.19 -21.74
N GLY A 83 14.57 -16.60 -22.05
CA GLY A 83 14.27 -17.73 -22.92
C GLY A 83 14.20 -17.39 -24.40
N THR A 84 14.29 -16.11 -24.77
CA THR A 84 14.28 -15.68 -26.17
C THR A 84 15.72 -15.70 -26.70
N PRO A 85 16.08 -16.60 -27.63
CA PRO A 85 17.38 -16.50 -28.30
C PRO A 85 17.42 -15.17 -29.08
N GLN A 86 18.43 -14.34 -28.80
CA GLN A 86 18.75 -13.19 -29.65
C GLN A 86 19.36 -13.65 -30.98
#